data_AF-A0A9W6TW34-F1
#
_entry.id   AF-A0A9W6TW34-F1
#
_cell.length_a   1.000
_cell.length_b   1.000
_cell.length_c   1.000
_cell.angle_alpha   90.00
_cell.angle_beta   90.00
_cell.angle_gamma   90.00
#
_symmetry.space_group_name_H-M   'P 1'
#
loop_
_entity.id
_entity.type
_entity.pdbx_description
1 polymer ?
#
loop_
_entity_poly.entity_id
_entity_poly.type
_entity_poly.pdbx_seq_one_letter_code
_entity_poly.pdbx_strand_id
1 'polypeptide(L)' 'MHHQDDNAVRMGSVPLFTPTVPPKITSISHDFLVKWKVKRRATGEDFDAVLTPIIEIFNAELLDAFCDLRLRTPTADVT' A
#
# COMPACT_ATOMS: atom_id res chain seq x y z
N MET A 1 -52.08 6.19 8.40
CA MET A 1 -50.93 5.56 9.09
C MET A 1 -50.31 4.58 8.13
N HIS A 2 -49.20 4.94 7.49
CA HIS A 2 -48.36 4.00 6.75
C HIS A 2 -46.94 4.20 7.26
N HIS A 3 -46.50 3.26 8.10
CA HIS A 3 -45.10 3.08 8.45
C HIS A 3 -44.42 2.51 7.21
N GLN A 4 -43.44 3.23 6.68
CA GLN A 4 -42.59 2.73 5.62
C GLN A 4 -41.16 2.73 6.18
N ASP A 5 -40.63 1.51 6.26
CA ASP A 5 -39.47 1.13 7.03
C ASP A 5 -38.20 1.85 6.58
N ASP A 6 -37.52 2.48 7.55
CA ASP A 6 -36.17 2.99 7.45
C ASP A 6 -35.16 1.84 7.28
N ASN A 7 -35.14 1.19 6.12
CA ASN A 7 -34.03 0.33 5.73
C ASN A 7 -33.01 1.13 4.92
N ALA A 8 -32.46 2.16 5.58
CA ALA A 8 -31.17 2.68 5.18
C ALA A 8 -30.16 1.58 5.46
N VAL A 9 -29.85 0.77 4.43
CA VAL A 9 -28.60 0.02 4.37
C VAL A 9 -27.52 1.04 4.67
N ARG A 10 -27.06 1.04 5.93
CA ARG A 10 -25.85 1.74 6.31
C ARG A 10 -24.75 1.03 5.56
N MET A 11 -24.48 1.54 4.37
CA MET A 11 -23.29 1.27 3.59
C MET A 11 -22.16 1.58 4.55
N GLY A 12 -21.70 0.55 5.27
CA GLY A 12 -20.71 0.68 6.30
C GLY A 12 -19.53 1.37 5.65
N SER A 13 -19.18 2.55 6.18
CA SER A 13 -18.05 3.33 5.71
C SER A 13 -16.87 2.38 5.61
N VAL A 14 -16.52 1.99 4.38
CA VAL A 14 -15.35 1.17 4.13
C VAL A 14 -14.19 2.01 4.67
N PRO A 15 -13.41 1.50 5.64
CA PRO A 15 -12.33 2.30 6.20
C PRO A 15 -11.42 2.70 5.05
N LEU A 16 -11.07 4.00 5.00
CA LEU A 16 -10.21 4.60 3.99
C LEU A 16 -8.89 3.80 3.81
N PHE A 17 -8.50 3.06 4.84
CA PHE A 17 -7.37 2.15 4.87
C PHE A 17 -7.81 0.68 4.96
N THR A 18 -8.68 0.22 4.07
CA THR A 18 -8.85 -1.23 3.90
C THR A 18 -7.61 -1.71 3.16
N PRO A 19 -6.70 -2.49 3.78
CA PRO A 19 -5.54 -2.97 3.06
C PRO A 19 -6.07 -3.83 1.91
N THR A 20 -5.74 -3.48 0.67
CA THR A 20 -6.20 -4.30 -0.45
C THR A 20 -5.57 -5.68 -0.33
N VAL A 21 -6.40 -6.69 -0.05
CA VAL A 21 -5.92 -8.06 0.09
C VAL A 21 -5.27 -8.46 -1.23
N PRO A 22 -3.96 -8.78 -1.25
CA PRO A 22 -3.30 -9.12 -2.49
C PRO A 22 -3.97 -10.34 -3.12
N PRO A 23 -4.09 -10.40 -4.46
CA PRO A 23 -4.70 -11.53 -5.13
C PRO A 23 -3.98 -12.83 -4.74
N LYS A 24 -4.72 -13.92 -4.54
CA LYS A 24 -4.11 -15.22 -4.19
C LYS A 24 -3.23 -15.73 -5.33
N ILE A 25 -2.04 -16.23 -4.99
CA ILE A 25 -1.18 -16.96 -5.92
C ILE A 25 -1.65 -18.41 -5.94
N THR A 26 -2.08 -18.89 -7.10
CA THR A 26 -2.54 -20.28 -7.28
C THR A 26 -1.61 -21.10 -8.17
N SER A 27 -0.53 -20.49 -8.67
CA SER A 27 0.46 -21.12 -9.53
C SER A 27 1.79 -20.37 -9.47
N ILE A 28 2.90 -21.08 -9.72
CA ILE A 28 4.27 -20.54 -9.80
C ILE A 28 4.77 -20.42 -11.25
N SER A 29 3.91 -20.62 -12.25
CA SER A 29 4.30 -20.47 -13.65
C SER A 29 4.60 -19.00 -13.99
N HIS A 30 5.54 -18.79 -14.90
CA HIS A 30 5.93 -17.45 -15.35
C HIS A 30 4.74 -16.61 -15.83
N ASP A 31 3.90 -17.17 -16.70
CA ASP A 31 2.76 -16.45 -17.28
C ASP A 31 1.70 -16.08 -16.23
N PHE A 32 1.50 -16.93 -15.23
CA PHE A 32 0.63 -16.61 -14.11
C PHE A 32 1.21 -15.45 -13.28
N LEU A 33 2.51 -15.50 -12.96
CA LEU A 33 3.17 -14.47 -12.16
C LEU A 33 3.24 -13.11 -12.87
N VAL A 34 3.43 -13.08 -14.20
CA VAL A 34 3.37 -11.85 -15.00
C VAL A 34 1.98 -11.21 -14.91
N LYS A 35 0.92 -12.00 -15.10
CA LYS A 35 -0.48 -11.52 -14.98
C LYS A 35 -0.82 -11.10 -13.56
N TRP A 36 -0.35 -11.85 -12.57
CA TRP A 36 -0.56 -11.58 -11.16
C TRP A 36 0.11 -10.26 -10.72
N LYS A 37 1.32 -9.98 -11.20
CA LYS A 37 2.04 -8.71 -10.97
C LYS A 37 1.22 -7.51 -11.47
N VAL A 38 0.63 -7.60 -12.66
CA VAL A 38 -0.23 -6.54 -13.21
C VAL A 38 -1.51 -6.39 -12.40
N LYS A 39 -2.18 -7.50 -12.05
CA LYS A 39 -3.41 -7.49 -11.24
C LYS A 39 -3.21 -6.89 -9.85
N ARG A 40 -2.03 -7.10 -9.24
CA ARG A 40 -1.67 -6.49 -7.95
C ARG A 40 -1.43 -4.97 -8.05
N ARG A 41 -1.08 -4.43 -9.22
CA ARG A 41 -0.93 -2.98 -9.44
C ARG A 41 -2.24 -2.28 -9.79
N ALA A 42 -3.22 -3.02 -10.30
CA ALA A 42 -4.53 -2.50 -10.68
C ALA A 42 -5.47 -2.25 -9.49
N THR A 43 -5.03 -2.52 -8.26
CA THR A 43 -5.80 -2.23 -7.04
C THR A 43 -5.90 -0.74 -6.71
N GLY A 44 -5.35 0.13 -7.56
CA GLY A 44 -5.67 1.57 -7.56
C GLY A 44 -5.15 2.35 -6.35
N GLU A 45 -4.42 1.69 -5.45
CA GLU A 45 -3.66 2.36 -4.41
C GLU A 45 -2.56 3.16 -5.11
N ASP A 46 -2.73 4.48 -5.12
CA ASP A 46 -1.65 5.39 -5.41
C ASP A 46 -0.66 5.29 -4.24
N PHE A 47 0.27 4.35 -4.37
CA PHE A 47 1.31 4.15 -3.37
C PHE A 47 2.11 5.44 -3.18
N ASP A 48 2.30 6.26 -4.22
CA ASP A 48 2.99 7.54 -4.08
C ASP A 48 2.18 8.52 -3.20
N ALA A 49 0.84 8.42 -3.16
CA ALA A 49 0.00 9.18 -2.24
C ALA A 49 0.00 8.66 -0.79
N VAL A 50 0.47 7.44 -0.54
CA VAL A 50 0.51 6.80 0.79
C VAL A 50 1.93 6.69 1.34
N LEU A 51 2.94 6.85 0.49
CA LEU A 51 4.34 6.80 0.88
C LEU A 51 4.78 8.14 1.42
N THR A 52 5.09 8.17 2.72
CA THR A 52 5.89 9.26 3.30
C THR A 52 7.36 9.01 2.98
N PRO A 53 8.09 9.98 2.41
CA PRO A 53 9.52 9.85 2.15
C PRO A 53 10.27 9.41 3.40
N ILE A 54 11.22 8.47 3.26
CA ILE A 54 11.94 7.92 4.41
C ILE A 54 12.69 9.02 5.20
N ILE A 55 13.09 10.09 4.51
CA ILE A 55 13.73 11.27 5.08
C ILE A 55 12.83 12.09 6.01
N GLU A 56 11.50 11.99 5.84
CA GLU A 56 10.53 12.68 6.68
C GLU A 56 10.15 11.84 7.92
N ILE A 57 10.46 10.54 7.91
CA ILE A 57 10.15 9.60 8.99
C ILE A 57 11.33 9.46 9.96
N PHE A 58 12.56 9.47 9.43
CA PHE A 58 13.77 9.24 10.20
C PHE A 58 14.38 10.57 10.63
N ASN A 59 14.91 10.63 11.85
CA ASN A 59 15.85 11.69 12.19
C ASN A 59 17.18 11.49 11.44
N ALA A 60 17.96 12.55 11.29
CA ALA A 60 19.17 12.55 10.47
C ALA A 60 20.17 11.44 10.87
N GLU A 61 20.40 11.23 12.17
CA GLU A 61 21.36 10.23 12.67
C GLU A 61 20.89 8.80 12.38
N LEU A 62 19.59 8.53 12.50
CA LEU A 62 19.02 7.22 12.23
C LEU A 62 18.95 6.92 10.74
N LEU A 63 18.69 7.93 9.91
CA LEU A 63 18.72 7.80 8.46
C LEU A 63 20.14 7.49 7.97
N ASP A 64 21.15 8.15 8.53
CA ASP A 64 22.57 7.93 8.20
C ASP A 64 23.02 6.51 8.54
N ALA A 65 22.75 6.09 9.78
CA ALA A 65 23.03 4.72 10.20
C ALA A 65 22.27 3.68 9.33
N PHE A 66 21.03 3.96 8.92
CA PHE A 66 20.26 3.06 8.07
C PHE A 66 20.86 2.96 6.65
N CYS A 67 21.25 4.09 6.07
CA CYS A 67 21.83 4.15 4.74
C CYS A 67 23.18 3.43 4.68
N ASP A 68 24.04 3.67 5.67
CA ASP A 68 25.32 3.00 5.81
C ASP A 68 25.19 1.48 6.00
N LEU A 69 24.27 1.07 6.88
CA LEU A 69 24.18 -0.33 7.31
C LEU A 69 23.44 -1.22 6.31
N ARG A 70 22.38 -0.70 5.65
CA ARG A 70 21.50 -1.51 4.79
C ARG A 70 21.58 -1.16 3.31
N LEU A 71 21.72 0.11 2.96
CA LEU A 71 21.66 0.54 1.55
C LEU A 71 23.06 0.63 0.92
N ARG A 72 24.12 0.78 1.72
CA ARG A 72 25.51 1.01 1.25
C ARG A 72 25.61 2.20 0.30
N THR A 73 24.73 3.17 0.47
CA THR A 73 24.64 4.40 -0.33
C THR A 73 24.67 5.59 0.61
N PRO A 74 25.28 6.72 0.22
CA PRO A 74 25.23 7.95 1.00
C PRO A 74 23.80 8.42 1.21
N THR A 75 23.50 9.01 2.37
CA THR A 75 22.20 9.64 2.68
C THR A 75 21.79 10.70 1.67
N ALA A 76 22.75 11.40 1.07
CA ALA A 76 22.53 12.42 0.06
C ALA A 76 21.85 11.89 -1.23
N ASP A 77 21.88 10.58 -1.48
CA ASP A 77 21.31 9.94 -2.67
C ASP A 77 19.95 9.26 -2.40
N VAL A 78 19.43 9.33 -1.16
CA VAL A 78 18.16 8.69 -0.78
C VAL A 78 17.01 9.69 -0.93
N THR A 79 16.06 9.37 -1.81
CA THR A 79 14.87 10.19 -2.12
C THR A 79 13.60 9.59 -1.51
#